data_AF-A0A6L7WQM4-F1
#
_entry.id   AF-A0A6L7WQM4-F1
#
_cell.length_a   1.000
_cell.length_b   1.000
_cell.length_c   1.000
_cell.angle_alpha   90.00
_cell.angle_beta   90.00
_cell.angle_gamma   90.00
#
_symmetry.space_group_name_H-M   'P 1'
#
loop_
_entity.id
_entity.type
_entity.pdbx_description
1 polymer ?
#
loop_
_entity_poly.entity_id
_entity_poly.type
_entity_poly.pdbx_seq_one_letter_code
_entity_poly.pdbx_strand_id
1 'polypeptide(L)'
;MRPKLNAQAKAYFTDPVYARLGPGTPDASVLSQQQIGMALLRNFERAHPGSYPEFDRVLHHRTATRKEIDFVGPEFGGVAIESKYVDGRWRREAQTLAASGWRGIVATRTELNVEDAGVMAVPASMLAWLIDG
;
A
#
# COMPACT_ATOMS: atom_id res chain seq x y z
N MET A 1 19.98 -8.18 -4.63
CA MET A 1 18.98 -8.75 -5.55
C MET A 1 18.50 -7.60 -6.44
N ARG A 2 18.63 -7.66 -7.77
CA ARG A 2 18.22 -6.53 -8.64
C ARG A 2 16.71 -6.62 -8.94
N PRO A 3 15.94 -5.52 -8.85
CA PRO A 3 14.51 -5.52 -9.14
C PRO A 3 14.26 -5.85 -10.63
N LYS A 4 13.28 -6.73 -10.91
CA LYS A 4 12.86 -7.08 -12.27
C LYS A 4 11.87 -6.05 -12.80
N LEU A 5 12.40 -4.97 -13.36
CA LEU A 5 11.62 -3.84 -13.88
C LEU A 5 10.63 -4.21 -15.01
N ASN A 6 10.80 -5.36 -15.65
CA ASN A 6 10.03 -5.78 -16.83
C ASN A 6 8.94 -6.84 -16.54
N ALA A 7 8.80 -7.29 -15.29
CA ALA A 7 7.88 -8.41 -14.96
C ALA A 7 6.40 -7.99 -15.00
N GLN A 8 6.13 -6.70 -14.94
CA GLN A 8 4.86 -6.06 -15.21
C GLN A 8 5.23 -4.58 -15.30
N ALA A 9 4.93 -3.89 -16.41
CA ALA A 9 5.02 -2.44 -16.43
C ALA A 9 3.90 -1.89 -15.55
N LYS A 10 4.03 -2.08 -14.24
CA LYS A 10 3.23 -1.31 -13.29
C LYS A 10 3.76 0.10 -13.48
N ALA A 11 2.96 0.95 -14.11
CA ALA A 11 3.23 2.38 -14.15
C ALA A 11 3.09 2.87 -12.72
N TYR A 12 4.09 2.61 -11.89
CA TYR A 12 4.15 3.15 -10.54
C TYR A 12 4.38 4.66 -10.68
N PHE A 13 3.81 5.44 -9.76
CA PHE A 13 4.08 6.87 -9.59
C PHE A 13 3.48 7.84 -10.61
N THR A 14 2.58 7.42 -11.49
CA THR A 14 1.66 8.37 -12.14
C THR A 14 0.51 8.71 -11.21
N ASP A 15 0.12 9.99 -11.18
CA ASP A 15 -1.11 10.43 -10.50
C ASP A 15 -2.30 9.56 -10.94
N PRO A 16 -3.20 9.15 -10.03
CA PRO A 16 -4.40 8.41 -10.40
C PRO A 16 -5.24 9.06 -11.52
N VAL A 17 -5.17 10.39 -11.65
CA VAL A 17 -5.76 11.15 -12.76
C VAL A 17 -5.02 10.86 -14.08
N TYR A 18 -3.69 10.92 -14.11
CA TYR A 18 -2.90 10.60 -15.31
C TYR A 18 -3.04 9.14 -15.73
N ALA A 19 -3.18 8.22 -14.76
CA ALA A 19 -3.39 6.81 -15.04
C ALA A 19 -4.72 6.51 -15.77
N ARG A 20 -5.71 7.41 -15.66
CA ARG A 20 -7.00 7.33 -16.38
C ARG A 20 -6.96 7.93 -17.79
N LEU A 21 -5.90 8.67 -18.14
CA LEU A 21 -5.73 9.29 -19.46
C LEU A 21 -5.05 8.35 -20.47
N GLY A 22 -4.53 7.21 -20.02
CA GLY A 22 -3.98 6.17 -20.90
C GLY A 22 -5.07 5.40 -21.65
N PRO A 23 -4.73 4.69 -22.73
CA PRO A 23 -5.69 3.84 -23.44
C PRO A 23 -6.18 2.70 -22.54
N GLY A 24 -7.51 2.61 -22.37
CA GLY A 24 -8.18 1.57 -21.59
C GLY A 24 -8.63 2.01 -20.20
N THR A 25 -9.43 1.17 -19.53
CA THR A 25 -9.84 1.40 -18.14
C THR A 25 -8.77 0.84 -17.20
N PRO A 26 -8.13 1.67 -16.36
CA PRO A 26 -7.12 1.19 -15.42
C PRO A 26 -7.75 0.28 -14.34
N ASP A 27 -7.01 -0.74 -13.92
CA ASP A 27 -7.41 -1.61 -12.80
C ASP A 27 -7.52 -0.78 -11.51
N ALA A 28 -8.72 -0.72 -10.94
CA ALA A 28 -8.99 0.07 -9.76
C ALA A 28 -8.19 -0.37 -8.52
N SER A 29 -7.81 -1.65 -8.44
CA SER A 29 -6.96 -2.18 -7.39
C SER A 29 -5.54 -1.65 -7.52
N VAL A 30 -5.03 -1.60 -8.76
CA VAL A 30 -3.71 -1.01 -9.06
C VAL A 30 -3.74 0.49 -8.76
N LEU A 31 -4.77 1.21 -9.19
CA LEU A 31 -4.92 2.64 -8.87
C LEU A 31 -4.98 2.90 -7.36
N SER A 32 -5.71 2.07 -6.62
CA SER A 32 -5.82 2.16 -5.16
C SER A 32 -4.48 1.96 -4.48
N GLN A 33 -3.73 0.91 -4.87
CA GLN A 33 -2.38 0.67 -4.37
C GLN A 33 -1.47 1.86 -4.67
N GLN A 34 -1.54 2.39 -5.89
CA GLN A 34 -0.72 3.50 -6.34
C GLN A 34 -1.03 4.80 -5.58
N GLN A 35 -2.30 5.08 -5.32
CA GLN A 35 -2.73 6.24 -4.52
C GLN A 35 -2.16 6.18 -3.10
N ILE A 36 -2.22 5.02 -2.45
CA ILE A 36 -1.65 4.81 -1.12
C ILE A 36 -0.13 4.97 -1.15
N GLY A 37 0.54 4.36 -2.14
CA GLY A 37 1.99 4.49 -2.32
C GLY A 37 2.43 5.95 -2.49
N MET A 38 1.70 6.74 -3.27
CA MET A 38 1.97 8.17 -3.45
C MET A 38 1.71 9.01 -2.21
N ALA A 39 0.69 8.67 -1.41
CA ALA A 39 0.43 9.33 -0.13
C ALA A 39 1.58 9.09 0.85
N LEU A 40 2.01 7.82 0.98
CA LEU A 40 3.14 7.43 1.83
C LEU A 40 4.43 8.11 1.39
N LEU A 41 4.73 8.09 0.10
CA LEU A 41 5.92 8.75 -0.45
C LEU A 41 5.93 10.25 -0.15
N ARG A 42 4.81 10.95 -0.40
CA ARG A 42 4.72 12.40 -0.14
C ARG A 42 4.83 12.72 1.34
N ASN A 43 4.22 11.91 2.21
CA ASN A 43 4.36 12.05 3.66
C ASN A 43 5.83 11.89 4.09
N PHE A 44 6.54 10.91 3.56
CA PHE A 44 7.95 10.71 3.85
C PHE A 44 8.85 11.81 3.34
N GLU A 45 8.68 12.26 2.12
CA GLU A 45 9.47 13.38 1.58
C GLU A 45 9.22 14.69 2.35
N ARG A 46 8.06 14.87 2.97
CA ARG A 46 7.82 16.02 3.88
C ARG A 46 8.62 15.91 5.17
N ALA A 47 8.75 14.70 5.73
CA ALA A 47 9.52 14.47 6.95
C ALA A 47 11.04 14.41 6.69
N HIS A 48 11.44 13.86 5.54
CA HIS A 48 12.83 13.59 5.16
C HIS A 48 13.06 13.99 3.68
N PRO A 49 13.21 15.29 3.38
CA PRO A 49 13.38 15.75 2.00
C PRO A 49 14.60 15.12 1.32
N GLY A 50 14.42 14.58 0.11
CA GLY A 50 15.49 13.97 -0.68
C GLY A 50 15.81 12.52 -0.32
N SER A 51 14.95 11.87 0.47
CA SER A 51 15.07 10.44 0.81
C SER A 51 14.67 9.50 -0.34
N TYR A 52 14.00 10.02 -1.36
CA TYR A 52 13.47 9.27 -2.51
C TYR A 52 14.46 8.36 -3.25
N PRO A 53 15.75 8.74 -3.43
CA PRO A 53 16.73 7.84 -4.03
C PRO A 53 16.94 6.53 -3.24
N GLU A 54 16.54 6.46 -1.96
CA GLU A 54 16.49 5.26 -1.11
C GLU A 54 15.17 4.48 -1.26
N PHE A 55 14.63 4.39 -2.48
CA PHE A 55 13.36 3.70 -2.80
C PHE A 55 13.35 2.20 -2.48
N ASP A 56 14.51 1.62 -2.17
CA ASP A 56 14.69 0.25 -1.70
C ASP A 56 14.35 0.07 -0.21
N ARG A 57 14.14 1.17 0.52
CA ARG A 57 13.76 1.16 1.94
C ARG A 57 12.26 1.14 2.20
N VAL A 58 11.43 1.40 1.20
CA VAL A 58 9.98 1.48 1.35
C VAL A 58 9.30 0.98 0.08
N LEU A 59 8.16 0.28 0.24
CA LEU A 59 7.12 -0.08 -0.75
C LEU A 59 7.01 -1.56 -1.17
N HIS A 60 7.78 -2.48 -0.59
CA HIS A 60 7.36 -3.89 -0.48
C HIS A 60 8.29 -4.64 0.47
N HIS A 61 7.73 -5.49 1.33
CA HIS A 61 8.52 -6.48 2.07
C HIS A 61 8.04 -7.86 1.72
N ARG A 62 8.99 -8.71 1.37
CA ARG A 62 8.74 -10.13 1.18
C ARG A 62 8.98 -10.84 2.50
N THR A 63 7.93 -11.40 3.09
CA THR A 63 7.97 -12.16 4.34
C THR A 63 8.86 -13.41 4.21
N ALA A 64 9.22 -14.02 5.34
CA ALA A 64 10.00 -15.27 5.38
C ALA A 64 9.35 -16.42 4.57
N THR A 65 8.04 -16.38 4.38
CA THR A 65 7.27 -17.36 3.58
C THR A 65 7.11 -16.97 2.12
N ARG A 66 7.88 -15.98 1.64
CA ARG A 66 7.86 -15.41 0.28
C ARG A 66 6.57 -14.69 -0.13
N LYS A 67 5.67 -14.40 0.81
CA LYS A 67 4.51 -13.54 0.55
C LYS A 67 4.94 -12.07 0.58
N GLU A 68 4.36 -11.24 -0.27
CA GLU A 68 4.66 -9.81 -0.32
C GLU A 68 3.59 -9.03 0.43
N ILE A 69 4.02 -8.19 1.37
CA ILE A 69 3.22 -7.12 1.96
C ILE A 69 3.45 -5.89 1.11
N ASP A 70 2.36 -5.26 0.65
CA ASP A 70 2.41 -4.14 -0.30
C ASP A 70 3.20 -2.95 0.25
N PHE A 71 3.01 -2.59 1.53
CA PHE A 71 3.78 -1.51 2.15
C PHE A 71 4.19 -1.87 3.57
N VAL A 72 5.48 -1.83 3.85
CA VAL A 72 6.05 -1.83 5.20
C VAL A 72 7.44 -1.20 5.17
N GLY A 73 7.86 -0.64 6.28
CA GLY A 73 9.17 -0.04 6.45
C GLY A 73 9.40 0.35 7.91
N PRO A 74 10.66 0.62 8.30
CA PRO A 74 10.99 1.04 9.67
C PRO A 74 10.21 2.30 10.10
N GLU A 75 9.96 3.20 9.15
CA GLU A 75 9.23 4.45 9.34
C GLU A 75 7.72 4.27 9.63
N PHE A 76 7.16 3.06 9.48
CA PHE A 76 5.74 2.80 9.75
C PHE A 76 5.44 2.43 11.21
N GLY A 77 6.40 2.52 12.13
CA GLY A 77 6.14 2.33 13.57
C GLY A 77 5.53 0.97 13.92
N GLY A 78 5.95 -0.08 13.21
CA GLY A 78 5.42 -1.43 13.43
C GLY A 78 4.11 -1.75 12.70
N VAL A 79 3.67 -0.89 11.76
CA VAL A 79 2.46 -1.10 10.96
C VAL A 79 2.82 -1.54 9.54
N ALA A 80 2.09 -2.52 9.03
CA ALA A 80 2.15 -3.00 7.65
C ALA A 80 0.80 -2.74 6.97
N ILE A 81 0.83 -2.37 5.68
CA ILE A 81 -0.36 -2.06 4.89
C ILE A 81 -0.44 -2.99 3.68
N GLU A 82 -1.60 -3.60 3.47
CA GLU A 82 -1.92 -4.31 2.24
C GLU A 82 -3.08 -3.64 1.49
N SER A 83 -2.90 -3.42 0.19
CA SER A 83 -3.94 -2.90 -0.69
C SER A 83 -4.65 -4.06 -1.35
N LYS A 84 -5.94 -4.23 -1.00
CA LYS A 84 -6.75 -5.34 -1.52
C LYS A 84 -7.98 -4.87 -2.30
N TYR A 85 -8.36 -3.60 -2.17
CA TYR A 85 -9.45 -2.95 -2.92
C TYR A 85 -10.71 -3.81 -3.11
N VAL A 86 -11.07 -4.56 -2.07
CA VAL A 86 -12.22 -5.47 -2.02
C VAL A 86 -13.39 -4.85 -1.26
N ASP A 87 -14.60 -5.32 -1.58
CA ASP A 87 -15.82 -5.13 -0.78
C ASP A 87 -16.09 -6.44 -0.01
N GLY A 88 -16.09 -6.37 1.32
CA GLY A 88 -16.19 -7.54 2.18
C GLY A 88 -15.00 -8.50 2.09
N ARG A 89 -15.04 -9.57 2.90
CA ARG A 89 -14.03 -10.67 2.95
C ARG A 89 -12.58 -10.22 3.22
N TRP A 90 -12.36 -8.97 3.63
CA TRP A 90 -11.05 -8.42 3.94
C TRP A 90 -10.30 -9.24 5.01
N ARG A 91 -11.01 -9.89 5.94
CA ARG A 91 -10.41 -10.78 6.95
C ARG A 91 -9.66 -11.97 6.36
N ARG A 92 -10.10 -12.49 5.19
CA ARG A 92 -9.37 -13.54 4.49
C ARG A 92 -8.09 -12.99 3.87
N GLU A 93 -8.18 -11.80 3.30
CA GLU A 93 -7.03 -11.10 2.71
C GLU A 93 -6.01 -10.66 3.78
N ALA A 94 -6.48 -10.40 5.01
CA ALA A 94 -5.66 -10.04 6.16
C ALA A 94 -4.78 -11.18 6.70
N GLN A 95 -4.95 -12.42 6.25
CA GLN A 95 -4.22 -13.58 6.81
C GLN A 95 -2.71 -13.44 6.73
N THR A 96 -2.20 -12.80 5.68
CA THR A 96 -0.75 -12.54 5.55
C THR A 96 -0.27 -11.54 6.58
N LEU A 97 -1.04 -10.47 6.82
CA LEU A 97 -0.74 -9.46 7.85
C LEU A 97 -0.85 -10.04 9.25
N ALA A 98 -1.91 -10.79 9.55
CA ALA A 98 -2.11 -11.42 10.85
C ALA A 98 -1.01 -12.45 11.21
N ALA A 99 -0.40 -13.08 10.20
CA ALA A 99 0.73 -13.98 10.36
C ALA A 99 2.09 -13.28 10.32
N SER A 100 2.12 -12.01 9.95
CA SER A 100 3.31 -11.17 9.99
C SER A 100 3.38 -10.55 11.39
N GLY A 101 4.55 -10.48 12.03
CA GLY A 101 4.67 -9.92 13.40
C GLY A 101 4.36 -8.41 13.51
N TRP A 102 3.70 -7.83 12.51
CA TRP A 102 3.32 -6.44 12.39
C TRP A 102 1.85 -6.24 12.77
N ARG A 103 1.52 -5.04 13.26
CA ARG A 103 0.12 -4.59 13.21
C ARG A 103 -0.24 -4.33 11.75
N GLY A 104 -1.49 -4.58 11.38
CA GLY A 104 -1.93 -4.55 9.99
C GLY A 104 -3.00 -3.50 9.69
N ILE A 105 -2.93 -2.91 8.50
CA ILE A 105 -4.05 -2.21 7.87
C ILE A 105 -4.31 -2.87 6.52
N VAL A 106 -5.53 -3.35 6.31
CA VAL A 106 -6.01 -3.73 4.99
C VAL A 106 -6.73 -2.53 4.38
N ALA A 107 -6.17 -1.98 3.30
CA ALA A 107 -6.82 -0.96 2.52
C ALA A 107 -7.88 -1.59 1.62
N THR A 108 -9.13 -1.40 2.02
CA THR A 108 -10.33 -1.95 1.36
C THR A 108 -10.93 -0.90 0.42
N ARG A 109 -11.98 -1.28 -0.31
CA ARG A 109 -12.72 -0.30 -1.11
C ARG A 109 -13.69 0.52 -0.26
N THR A 110 -14.45 -0.14 0.62
CA THR A 110 -15.57 0.48 1.36
C THR A 110 -15.62 0.15 2.85
N GLU A 111 -14.91 -0.89 3.29
CA GLU A 111 -15.01 -1.43 4.65
C GLU A 111 -14.17 -0.63 5.65
N LEU A 112 -14.81 -0.13 6.71
CA LEU A 112 -14.15 0.45 7.88
C LEU A 112 -14.37 -0.46 9.09
N ASN A 113 -13.29 -1.06 9.60
CA ASN A 113 -13.28 -1.82 10.84
C ASN A 113 -11.98 -1.49 11.61
N VAL A 114 -12.14 -0.84 12.76
CA VAL A 114 -11.04 -0.40 13.63
C VAL A 114 -11.13 -1.02 15.03
N GLU A 115 -11.94 -2.06 15.19
CA GLU A 115 -12.20 -2.70 16.47
C GLU A 115 -11.09 -3.70 16.86
N ASP A 116 -10.41 -4.26 15.87
CA ASP A 116 -9.33 -5.23 16.05
C ASP A 116 -7.97 -4.52 16.10
N ALA A 117 -7.35 -4.51 17.29
CA ALA A 117 -6.07 -3.86 17.53
C ALA A 117 -4.89 -4.50 16.78
N GLY A 118 -5.06 -5.74 16.28
CA GLY A 118 -4.04 -6.47 15.52
C GLY A 118 -4.08 -6.14 14.03
N VAL A 119 -5.25 -6.22 13.41
CA VAL A 119 -5.43 -5.87 11.98
C VAL A 119 -6.74 -5.11 11.76
N MET A 120 -6.62 -3.90 11.24
CA MET A 120 -7.74 -3.03 10.89
C MET A 120 -8.05 -3.09 9.40
N ALA A 121 -9.28 -2.73 9.04
CA ALA A 121 -9.69 -2.45 7.67
C ALA A 121 -10.06 -0.98 7.54
N VAL A 122 -9.53 -0.31 6.52
CA VAL A 122 -9.77 1.11 6.27
C VAL A 122 -10.02 1.32 4.78
N PRO A 123 -11.04 2.09 4.36
CA PRO A 123 -11.21 2.44 2.95
C PRO A 123 -9.95 3.13 2.41
N ALA A 124 -9.46 2.70 1.25
CA ALA A 124 -8.21 3.19 0.67
C ALA A 124 -8.18 4.71 0.48
N SER A 125 -9.32 5.30 0.13
CA SER A 125 -9.47 6.76 0.00
C SER A 125 -9.28 7.47 1.34
N MET A 126 -9.89 6.95 2.41
CA MET A 126 -9.75 7.47 3.77
C MET A 126 -8.33 7.31 4.28
N LEU A 127 -7.71 6.15 4.07
CA LEU A 127 -6.34 5.89 4.45
C LEU A 127 -5.37 6.87 3.75
N ALA A 128 -5.52 7.05 2.44
CA ALA A 128 -4.70 8.00 1.69
C ALA A 128 -4.88 9.45 2.19
N TRP A 129 -6.11 9.85 2.52
CA TRP A 129 -6.39 11.16 3.10
C TRP A 129 -5.76 11.32 4.49
N LEU A 130 -5.81 10.30 5.35
CA LEU A 130 -5.18 10.34 6.69
C LEU A 130 -3.65 10.41 6.63
N ILE A 131 -3.04 9.84 5.60
CA ILE A 131 -1.58 9.86 5.40
C ILE A 131 -1.11 11.21 4.84
N ASP A 132 -1.89 11.79 3.92
CA ASP A 132 -1.45 12.94 3.12
C ASP A 132 -2.10 14.28 3.50
N GLY A 133 -3.14 14.25 4.35
CA GLY A 133 -3.88 15.42 4.83
C GLY A 133 -3.22 16.19 5.96
#